data_AF-A0A9E5A7J2-F1
#
_entry.id   AF-A0A9E5A7J2-F1
#
_cell.length_a   1.000
_cell.length_b   1.000
_cell.length_c   1.000
_cell.angle_alpha   90.00
_cell.angle_beta   90.00
_cell.angle_gamma   90.00
#
_symmetry.space_group_name_H-M   'P 1'
#
loop_
_entity.id
_entity.type
_entity.pdbx_description
1 polymer ?
#
loop_
_entity_poly.entity_id
_entity_poly.type
_entity_poly.pdbx_seq_one_letter_code
_entity_poly.pdbx_strand_id
1 'polypeptide(L)'
;MISEEDNWNKVVGKIEDKLDEWKLLDKSRVTYTSPIEDGYKKNEYIRYIPIISKLADSQLEKLKTLNQDSDGNFHKTPKLEERINEEGIWLMVY
;
A
#
# COMPACT_ATOMS: atom_id res chain seq x y z
N MET A 1 18.85 14.32 -1.63
CA MET A 1 17.82 13.54 -2.34
C MET A 1 17.47 12.36 -1.45
N ILE A 2 16.21 12.18 -1.08
CA ILE A 2 15.70 10.95 -0.47
C ILE A 2 15.65 9.91 -1.60
N SER A 3 16.09 8.68 -1.36
CA SER A 3 16.01 7.63 -2.39
C SER A 3 14.55 7.30 -2.71
N GLU A 4 14.25 6.88 -3.94
CA GLU A 4 12.86 6.51 -4.30
C GLU A 4 12.32 5.37 -3.43
N GLU A 5 13.19 4.47 -2.96
CA GLU A 5 12.86 3.38 -2.04
C GLU A 5 12.49 3.87 -0.64
N ASP A 6 13.21 4.86 -0.11
CA ASP A 6 12.88 5.49 1.18
C ASP A 6 11.53 6.21 1.12
N ASN A 7 11.17 6.77 -0.04
CA ASN A 7 9.86 7.37 -0.23
C ASN A 7 8.75 6.30 -0.26
N TRP A 8 8.98 5.18 -0.95
CA TRP A 8 8.00 4.09 -1.02
C TRP A 8 7.73 3.45 0.33
N ASN A 9 8.77 3.19 1.12
CA ASN A 9 8.61 2.66 2.48
C ASN A 9 7.80 3.60 3.38
N LYS A 10 7.95 4.92 3.23
CA LYS A 10 7.14 5.92 3.96
C LYS A 10 5.66 5.88 3.55
N VAL A 11 5.37 5.73 2.25
CA VAL A 11 3.98 5.64 1.76
C VAL A 11 3.29 4.40 2.32
N VAL A 12 3.97 3.26 2.25
CA VAL A 12 3.47 1.98 2.76
C VAL A 12 3.25 2.07 4.28
N GLY A 13 4.20 2.64 5.02
CA GLY A 13 4.04 2.87 6.46
C GLY A 13 2.83 3.74 6.80
N LYS A 14 2.59 4.84 6.08
CA LYS A 14 1.38 5.67 6.27
C LYS A 14 0.08 4.90 6.00
N ILE A 15 0.08 3.98 5.03
CA ILE A 15 -1.07 3.12 4.73
C ILE A 15 -1.29 2.14 5.89
N GLU A 16 -0.24 1.49 6.37
CA GLU A 16 -0.32 0.57 7.52
C GLU A 16 -0.81 1.29 8.78
N ASP A 17 -0.32 2.50 9.07
CA ASP A 17 -0.78 3.33 10.18
C ASP A 17 -2.29 3.62 10.08
N LYS A 18 -2.78 4.00 8.89
CA LYS A 18 -4.20 4.28 8.69
C LYS A 18 -5.09 3.04 8.77
N LEU A 19 -4.61 1.92 8.24
CA LEU A 19 -5.31 0.64 8.40
C LEU A 19 -5.37 0.25 9.87
N ASP A 20 -4.32 0.49 10.65
CA ASP A 20 -4.33 0.22 12.09
C ASP A 20 -5.27 1.15 12.87
N GLU A 21 -5.28 2.45 12.55
CA GLU A 21 -6.23 3.42 13.11
C GLU A 21 -7.68 2.99 12.88
N TRP A 22 -7.98 2.45 11.70
CA TRP A 22 -9.31 1.92 11.36
C TRP A 22 -9.57 0.52 11.90
N LYS A 23 -8.60 -0.08 12.60
CA LYS A 23 -8.62 -1.46 13.08
C LYS A 23 -8.84 -2.47 11.96
N LEU A 24 -8.34 -2.17 10.77
CA LEU A 24 -8.44 -3.00 9.58
C LEU A 24 -7.16 -3.78 9.28
N LEU A 25 -6.03 -3.36 9.84
CA LEU A 25 -4.75 -4.06 9.70
C LEU A 25 -4.80 -5.40 10.45
N ASP A 26 -4.51 -6.49 9.75
CA ASP A 26 -4.40 -7.80 10.38
C ASP A 26 -2.98 -8.07 10.88
N LYS A 27 -2.75 -7.71 12.15
CA LYS A 27 -1.46 -7.88 12.83
C LYS A 27 -1.05 -9.34 13.07
N SER A 28 -1.92 -10.32 12.79
CA SER A 28 -1.56 -11.74 12.91
C SER A 28 -0.76 -12.26 11.71
N ARG A 29 -0.80 -11.54 10.58
CA ARG A 29 -0.12 -11.87 9.33
C ARG A 29 0.99 -10.85 9.03
N VAL A 30 1.99 -11.26 8.26
CA VAL A 30 3.12 -10.40 7.89
C VAL A 30 2.88 -9.73 6.54
N THR A 31 3.28 -8.46 6.43
CA THR A 31 3.36 -7.75 5.14
C THR A 31 4.51 -8.34 4.31
N TYR A 32 4.26 -8.70 3.05
CA TYR A 32 5.29 -9.23 2.16
C TYR A 32 5.46 -8.39 0.89
N THR A 33 6.60 -8.59 0.24
CA THR A 33 7.01 -7.85 -0.96
C THR A 33 7.22 -8.81 -2.11
N SER A 34 6.64 -8.49 -3.27
CA SER A 34 6.97 -9.17 -4.52
C SER A 34 7.52 -8.18 -5.54
N PRO A 35 8.54 -8.54 -6.35
CA PRO A 35 8.87 -7.76 -7.54
C PRO A 35 7.70 -7.77 -8.53
N ILE A 36 7.54 -6.70 -9.31
CA ILE A 36 6.68 -6.71 -10.49
C ILE A 36 7.47 -7.36 -11.63
N GLU A 37 7.03 -8.56 -12.03
CA GLU A 37 7.55 -9.24 -13.23
C GLU A 37 7.00 -8.58 -14.50
N ASP A 38 7.35 -7.32 -14.73
CA ASP A 38 7.12 -6.67 -16.02
C ASP A 38 8.50 -6.26 -16.57
N GLY A 39 8.88 -6.89 -17.69
CA GLY A 39 10.25 -6.98 -18.21
C GLY A 39 10.94 -5.65 -18.56
N TYR A 40 10.28 -4.52 -18.30
CA TYR A 40 10.75 -3.17 -18.59
C TYR A 40 11.05 -2.31 -17.35
N LYS A 41 10.64 -2.73 -16.14
CA LYS A 41 10.75 -1.88 -14.94
C LYS A 41 11.40 -2.60 -13.77
N LYS A 42 12.73 -2.59 -13.78
CA LYS A 42 13.61 -3.36 -12.88
C LYS A 42 13.46 -3.11 -11.37
N ASN A 43 12.68 -2.12 -10.94
CA ASN A 43 12.62 -1.65 -9.54
C ASN A 43 11.18 -1.38 -9.04
N GLU A 44 10.14 -1.88 -9.70
CA GLU A 44 8.77 -1.76 -9.15
C GLU A 44 8.45 -2.99 -8.29
N TYR A 45 7.92 -2.75 -7.09
CA TYR A 45 7.59 -3.77 -6.11
C TYR A 45 6.13 -3.63 -5.68
N ILE A 46 5.45 -4.75 -5.51
CA ILE A 46 4.14 -4.82 -4.87
C ILE A 46 4.36 -5.12 -3.39
N ARG A 47 3.75 -4.31 -2.52
CA ARG A 47 3.59 -4.63 -1.09
C ARG A 47 2.20 -5.22 -0.86
N TYR A 48 2.14 -6.32 -0.14
CA TYR A 48 0.89 -7.00 0.23
C TYR A 48 0.66 -6.82 1.72
N ILE A 49 -0.30 -5.98 2.06
CA ILE A 49 -0.66 -5.66 3.45
C ILE A 49 -1.89 -6.49 3.84
N PRO A 50 -1.82 -7.35 4.88
CA PRO A 50 -2.97 -8.15 5.28
C PRO A 50 -4.02 -7.30 5.98
N ILE A 51 -5.28 -7.45 5.59
CA ILE A 51 -6.42 -6.74 6.20
C ILE A 51 -7.50 -7.72 6.65
N ILE A 52 -8.24 -7.34 7.69
CA ILE A 52 -9.27 -8.21 8.29
C ILE A 52 -10.61 -8.18 7.53
N SER A 53 -10.87 -7.12 6.75
CA SER A 53 -12.11 -6.96 5.97
C SER A 53 -11.88 -6.09 4.76
N LYS A 54 -12.82 -6.12 3.80
CA LYS A 54 -12.83 -5.19 2.66
C LYS A 54 -12.90 -3.74 3.13
N LEU A 55 -12.21 -2.87 2.39
CA LEU A 55 -12.25 -1.43 2.54
C LEU A 55 -13.52 -0.87 1.89
N ALA A 56 -14.13 0.11 2.55
CA ALA A 56 -15.15 0.93 1.90
C ALA A 56 -14.52 1.82 0.82
N ASP A 57 -15.27 2.19 -0.22
CA ASP A 57 -14.78 3.07 -1.30
C ASP A 57 -14.17 4.37 -0.74
N SER A 58 -14.80 4.97 0.26
CA SER A 58 -14.29 6.18 0.93
C SER A 58 -12.97 5.97 1.68
N GLN A 59 -12.68 4.75 2.13
CA GLN A 59 -11.39 4.40 2.75
C GLN A 59 -10.32 4.24 1.67
N LEU A 60 -10.64 3.57 0.56
CA LEU A 60 -9.74 3.44 -0.60
C LEU A 60 -9.35 4.82 -1.17
N GLU A 61 -10.31 5.73 -1.29
CA GLU A 61 -10.05 7.11 -1.74
C GLU A 61 -9.10 7.84 -0.78
N LYS A 62 -9.32 7.72 0.53
CA LYS A 62 -8.41 8.31 1.53
C LYS A 62 -7.00 7.73 1.45
N LEU A 63 -6.86 6.42 1.27
CA LEU A 63 -5.53 5.80 1.16
C LEU A 63 -4.76 6.30 -0.07
N LYS A 64 -5.45 6.55 -1.19
CA LYS A 64 -4.85 7.12 -2.41
C LYS A 64 -4.31 8.54 -2.21
N THR A 65 -4.90 9.33 -1.30
CA THR A 65 -4.47 10.71 -1.02
C THR A 65 -3.34 10.79 0.01
N LEU A 66 -3.01 9.72 0.73
CA LEU A 66 -1.91 9.72 1.72
C LEU A 66 -0.51 9.92 1.12
N ASN A 67 -0.38 9.72 -0.19
CA ASN A 67 0.86 9.94 -0.95
C ASN A 67 0.95 11.34 -1.58
N GLN A 68 0.22 12.32 -1.02
CA GLN A 68 0.43 13.72 -1.31
C GLN A 68 1.49 14.25 -0.35
N ASP A 69 2.52 14.93 -0.88
CA ASP A 69 3.39 15.75 -0.04
C ASP A 69 2.65 17.01 0.44
N SER A 70 3.27 17.76 1.35
CA SER A 70 2.68 18.98 1.91
C SER A 70 2.46 20.09 0.88
N ASP A 71 3.09 19.99 -0.29
CA ASP A 71 3.02 20.95 -1.40
C ASP A 71 2.04 20.52 -2.51
N GLY A 72 1.36 19.38 -2.35
CA GLY A 72 0.38 18.87 -3.31
C GLY A 72 0.98 18.21 -4.57
N ASN A 73 2.29 17.96 -4.59
CA ASN A 73 2.94 17.22 -5.66
C ASN A 73 2.75 15.71 -5.45
N PHE A 74 2.23 15.05 -6.49
CA PHE A 74 2.06 13.60 -6.51
C PHE A 74 3.38 12.91 -6.85
N HIS A 75 4.08 12.38 -5.86
CA HIS A 75 5.17 11.44 -6.09
C HIS A 75 4.58 10.05 -6.38
N LYS A 76 4.37 9.66 -7.66
CA LYS A 76 3.79 8.35 -8.07
C LYS A 76 2.68 7.84 -7.13
N THR A 77 1.42 8.19 -7.40
CA THR A 77 0.27 7.69 -6.62
C THR A 77 0.28 6.16 -6.55
N PRO A 78 0.25 5.55 -5.35
CA PRO A 78 0.16 4.10 -5.23
C PRO A 78 -1.17 3.65 -5.83
N LYS A 79 -1.10 2.65 -6.68
CA LYS A 79 -2.26 1.86 -7.08
C LYS A 79 -2.57 0.91 -5.95
N LEU A 80 -3.86 0.86 -5.60
CA LEU A 80 -4.39 0.05 -4.53
C LEU A 80 -5.37 -0.94 -5.14
N GLU A 81 -5.18 -2.22 -4.84
CA GLU A 81 -6.05 -3.29 -5.29
C GLU A 81 -6.28 -4.29 -4.16
N GLU A 82 -7.54 -4.63 -3.91
CA GLU A 82 -7.87 -5.64 -2.92
C GLU A 82 -7.84 -7.03 -3.57
N ARG A 83 -7.17 -7.97 -2.90
CA ARG A 83 -7.15 -9.40 -3.27
C ARG A 83 -7.70 -10.24 -2.14
N ILE A 84 -8.48 -11.25 -2.51
CA ILE A 84 -9.03 -12.23 -1.59
C ILE A 84 -8.57 -13.59 -2.09
N ASN A 85 -7.89 -14.33 -1.22
CA ASN A 85 -7.46 -15.70 -1.48
C ASN A 85 -7.74 -16.57 -0.24
N GLU A 86 -7.27 -17.81 -0.27
CA GLU A 86 -7.45 -18.78 0.83
C GLU A 86 -6.75 -18.33 2.13
N GLU A 87 -5.74 -17.46 2.04
CA GLU A 87 -4.99 -16.90 3.18
C GLU A 87 -5.63 -15.62 3.75
N GLY A 88 -6.76 -15.17 3.17
CA GLY A 88 -7.55 -14.03 3.62
C GLY A 88 -7.56 -12.86 2.64
N ILE A 89 -7.74 -11.66 3.20
CA ILE A 89 -7.85 -10.42 2.43
C ILE A 89 -6.52 -9.66 2.51
N TRP A 90 -6.09 -9.14 1.36
CA TRP A 90 -4.83 -8.43 1.18
C TRP A 90 -5.06 -7.14 0.39
N LEU A 91 -4.40 -6.07 0.81
CA LEU A 91 -4.28 -4.84 0.05
C LEU A 91 -2.93 -4.85 -0.69
N MET A 92 -2.98 -4.90 -2.02
CA MET A 92 -1.82 -4.70 -2.88
C MET A 92 -1.57 -3.20 -3.06
N VAL A 93 -0.32 -2.78 -2.88
CA VAL A 93 0.17 -1.41 -3.08
C VAL A 93 1.29 -1.44 -4.12
N TYR A 94 1.14 -0.76 -5.27
CA TYR A 94 2.08 -0.79 -6.40
C TYR A 94 2.06 0.45 -7.30
#